data_AF-A0A8S0T388-F1
#
_entry.id   AF-A0A8S0T388-F1
#
_cell.length_a   1.000
_cell.length_b   1.000
_cell.length_c   1.000
_cell.angle_alpha   90.00
_cell.angle_beta   90.00
_cell.angle_gamma   90.00
#
_symmetry.space_group_name_H-M   'P 1'
#
loop_
_entity.id
_entity.type
_entity.pdbx_description
1 polymer ?
#
loop_
_entity_poly.entity_id
_entity_poly.type
_entity_poly.pdbx_seq_one_letter_code
_entity_poly.pdbx_strand_id
1 'polypeptide(L)'
;MVRSLIEDIKDARFHKIGTGLEIISKERTYALRLKNLSAMEANIVRPFVTRALETFYKLSGPEMIQESDQLSNRQPQVTNRGPRISYSFLFTPVSF
;
A
#
# COMPACT_ATOMS: atom_id res chain seq x y z
N MET A 1 32.50 14.02 8.66
CA MET A 1 31.71 13.50 9.79
C MET A 1 30.20 13.46 9.47
N VAL A 2 29.57 14.55 9.04
CA VAL A 2 28.12 14.57 8.71
C VAL A 2 27.73 13.63 7.56
N ARG A 3 28.56 13.53 6.51
CA ARG A 3 28.29 12.62 5.37
C ARG A 3 28.21 11.15 5.80
N SER A 4 29.14 10.70 6.64
CA SER A 4 29.15 9.35 7.22
C SER A 4 27.85 9.07 7.98
N LEU A 5 27.39 10.02 8.81
CA LEU A 5 26.14 9.84 9.56
C LEU A 5 24.91 9.71 8.65
N ILE A 6 24.86 10.50 7.56
CA ILE A 6 23.78 10.40 6.58
C ILE A 6 23.80 9.03 5.88
N GLU A 7 24.99 8.53 5.55
CA GLU A 7 25.18 7.21 4.95
C GLU A 7 24.74 6.10 5.91
N ASP A 8 25.16 6.16 7.17
CA ASP A 8 24.76 5.18 8.20
C ASP A 8 23.24 5.16 8.41
N ILE A 9 22.60 6.33 8.46
CA ILE A 9 21.13 6.45 8.59
C ILE A 9 20.44 5.86 7.36
N LYS A 10 20.93 6.20 6.16
CA LYS A 10 20.39 5.69 4.90
C LYS A 10 20.47 4.17 4.89
N ASP A 11 21.63 3.60 5.18
CA ASP A 11 21.84 2.15 5.13
C ASP A 11 20.98 1.41 6.16
N ALA A 12 20.90 1.91 7.40
CA ALA A 12 20.01 1.36 8.42
C ALA A 12 18.53 1.42 8.01
N ARG A 13 18.11 2.48 7.30
CA ARG A 13 16.72 2.62 6.85
C ARG A 13 16.41 1.74 5.64
N PHE A 14 17.31 1.62 4.66
CA PHE A 14 17.14 0.69 3.55
C PHE A 14 17.11 -0.77 4.01
N HIS A 15 17.91 -1.13 5.00
CA HIS A 15 17.85 -2.45 5.61
C HIS A 15 16.45 -2.74 6.20
N LYS A 16 15.89 -1.81 6.98
CA LYS A 16 14.53 -1.94 7.55
C LYS A 16 13.44 -2.02 6.48
N ILE A 17 13.58 -1.28 5.38
CA ILE A 17 12.66 -1.39 4.24
C ILE A 17 12.72 -2.80 3.66
N GLY A 18 13.91 -3.33 3.41
CA GLY A 18 14.11 -4.70 2.93
C GLY A 18 13.43 -5.73 3.84
N THR A 19 13.73 -5.71 5.14
CA THR A 19 13.11 -6.61 6.12
C THR A 19 11.59 -6.46 6.20
N GLY A 20 11.08 -5.23 6.13
CA GLY A 20 9.64 -4.98 6.12
C GLY A 20 8.93 -5.55 4.88
N LEU A 21 9.60 -5.53 3.72
CA LEU A 21 9.06 -6.09 2.48
C LEU A 21 9.14 -7.62 2.44
N GLU A 22 10.04 -8.27 3.19
CA GLU A 22 10.05 -9.75 3.28
C GLU A 22 8.74 -10.32 3.80
N ILE A 23 8.00 -9.57 4.63
CA ILE A 23 6.70 -9.98 5.18
C ILE A 23 5.70 -10.27 4.04
N ILE A 24 5.74 -9.51 2.93
CA ILE A 24 4.88 -9.76 1.76
C ILE A 24 5.05 -11.19 1.25
N SER A 25 6.30 -11.66 1.18
CA SER A 25 6.62 -12.99 0.67
C SER A 25 6.21 -14.11 1.63
N LYS A 26 6.23 -13.85 2.94
CA LYS A 26 6.00 -14.88 3.98
C LYS A 26 4.53 -15.03 4.33
N GLU A 27 3.81 -13.92 4.47
CA GLU A 27 2.44 -13.89 5.01
C GLU A 27 1.36 -13.70 3.93
N ARG A 28 1.74 -13.62 2.64
CA ARG A 28 0.84 -13.28 1.51
C ARG A 28 -0.08 -12.08 1.81
N THR A 29 0.44 -11.08 2.50
CA THR A 29 -0.33 -9.91 2.92
C THR A 29 -0.57 -8.97 1.74
N TYR A 30 -1.83 -8.58 1.52
CA TYR A 30 -2.24 -7.72 0.39
C TYR A 30 -1.87 -6.23 0.55
N ALA A 31 -1.58 -5.79 1.77
CA ALA A 31 -1.26 -4.40 2.06
C ALA A 31 -0.18 -4.31 3.15
N LEU A 32 0.84 -3.48 2.91
CA LEU A 32 1.84 -3.13 3.92
C LEU A 32 1.82 -1.63 4.20
N ARG A 33 1.83 -1.30 5.49
CA ARG A 33 1.95 0.08 5.95
C ARG A 33 3.38 0.34 6.44
N LEU A 34 4.18 0.99 5.61
CA LEU A 34 5.51 1.47 5.98
C LEU A 34 5.37 2.82 6.72
N LYS A 35 5.74 2.85 8.00
CA LYS A 35 5.68 4.09 8.81
C LYS A 35 6.93 4.94 8.55
N ASN A 36 6.76 6.25 8.46
CA ASN A 36 7.84 7.24 8.40
C ASN A 36 8.82 7.05 7.22
N LEU A 37 8.33 6.54 6.09
CA LEU A 37 9.11 6.40 4.85
C LEU A 37 9.25 7.77 4.17
N SER A 38 10.47 8.12 3.76
CA SER A 38 10.68 9.34 2.98
C SER A 38 10.28 9.13 1.52
N ALA A 39 9.92 10.22 0.82
CA ALA A 39 9.61 10.16 -0.60
C ALA A 39 10.78 9.63 -1.45
N MET A 40 12.02 9.95 -1.07
CA MET A 40 13.22 9.48 -1.76
C MET A 40 13.37 7.95 -1.67
N GLU A 41 13.23 7.40 -0.47
CA GLU A 41 13.32 5.94 -0.28
C GLU A 41 12.21 5.21 -1.01
N ALA A 42 10.98 5.74 -0.95
CA ALA A 42 9.84 5.21 -1.70
C ALA A 42 10.14 5.20 -3.21
N ASN A 43 10.66 6.31 -3.74
CA ASN A 43 10.96 6.44 -5.16
C ASN A 43 12.07 5.48 -5.63
N ILE A 44 13.04 5.18 -4.77
CA ILE A 44 14.11 4.22 -5.09
C ILE A 44 13.56 2.79 -5.20
N VAL A 45 12.69 2.36 -4.28
CA VAL A 45 12.21 0.96 -4.25
C VAL A 45 10.98 0.72 -5.13
N ARG A 46 10.18 1.75 -5.39
CA ARG A 46 8.87 1.66 -6.06
C ARG A 46 8.91 0.97 -7.43
N PRO A 47 9.82 1.30 -8.37
CA PRO A 47 9.80 0.70 -9.70
C PRO A 47 9.94 -0.83 -9.66
N PHE A 48 10.75 -1.35 -8.74
CA PHE A 48 10.96 -2.78 -8.56
C PHE A 48 9.76 -3.42 -7.86
N VAL A 49 9.39 -2.90 -6.69
CA VAL A 49 8.32 -3.49 -5.85
C VAL A 49 6.99 -3.53 -6.59
N THR A 50 6.62 -2.46 -7.29
CA THR A 50 5.37 -2.41 -8.06
C THR A 50 5.32 -3.47 -9.15
N ARG A 51 6.38 -3.61 -9.96
CA ARG A 51 6.43 -4.62 -11.03
C ARG A 51 6.43 -6.05 -10.48
N ALA A 52 7.13 -6.29 -9.37
CA ALA A 52 7.15 -7.60 -8.73
C ALA A 52 5.76 -7.99 -8.24
N LEU A 53 5.06 -7.09 -7.54
CA LEU A 53 3.70 -7.31 -7.04
C LEU A 53 2.70 -7.52 -8.19
N GLU A 54 2.77 -6.72 -9.25
CA GLU A 54 1.93 -6.91 -10.45
C GLU A 54 2.16 -8.29 -11.09
N THR A 55 3.41 -8.75 -11.14
CA THR A 55 3.76 -10.05 -11.70
C THR A 55 3.25 -11.18 -10.80
N PHE A 56 3.45 -11.09 -9.49
CA PHE A 56 2.92 -12.06 -8.53
C PHE A 56 1.40 -12.14 -8.58
N TYR A 57 0.72 -11.00 -8.73
CA TYR A 57 -0.72 -10.95 -8.90
C TYR A 57 -1.17 -11.71 -10.15
N LYS A 58 -0.53 -11.48 -11.30
CA LYS A 58 -0.85 -12.18 -12.56
C LYS A 58 -0.61 -13.69 -12.47
N LEU A 59 0.49 -14.10 -11.83
CA LEU A 59 0.88 -15.51 -11.73
C LEU A 59 0.06 -16.30 -10.71
N SER A 60 -0.44 -15.64 -9.66
CA SER A 60 -1.17 -16.32 -8.57
C SER A 60 -2.67 -16.53 -8.88
N GLY A 61 -3.17 -15.99 -10.00
CA GLY A 61 -4.56 -16.13 -10.44
C GLY A 61 -5.58 -15.40 -9.54
N PRO A 62 -6.76 -15.03 -10.07
CA PRO A 62 -7.79 -14.31 -9.33
C PRO A 62 -8.49 -15.14 -8.23
N GLU A 63 -8.27 -16.45 -8.16
CA GLU A 63 -8.92 -17.35 -7.20
C GLU A 63 -8.47 -17.10 -5.74
N MET A 64 -7.31 -16.48 -5.52
CA MET A 64 -6.83 -16.14 -4.18
C MET A 64 -7.36 -14.83 -3.60
N ILE A 65 -8.18 -14.08 -4.34
CA ILE A 65 -8.71 -12.77 -3.91
C ILE A 65 -10.06 -12.92 -3.20
N GLN A 66 -10.74 -14.07 -3.34
CA GLN A 66 -12.14 -14.23 -2.92
C GLN A 66 -12.36 -14.54 -1.43
N GLU A 67 -11.35 -14.93 -0.66
CA GLU A 67 -11.57 -15.41 0.71
C GLU A 67 -11.55 -14.32 1.80
N SER A 68 -11.15 -13.07 1.49
CA SER A 68 -11.11 -12.00 2.50
C SER A 68 -12.35 -11.09 2.52
N ASP A 69 -13.18 -11.12 1.48
CA ASP A 69 -14.44 -10.34 1.45
C ASP A 69 -15.57 -10.96 2.29
N GLN A 70 -15.42 -12.19 2.80
CA GLN A 70 -16.46 -12.81 3.63
C GLN A 70 -16.45 -12.36 5.10
N LEU A 71 -15.40 -11.71 5.59
CA LEU A 71 -15.31 -11.32 7.01
C LEU A 71 -15.65 -9.84 7.29
N SER A 72 -15.95 -9.03 6.27
CA SER A 72 -16.33 -7.62 6.46
C SER A 72 -17.85 -7.39 6.58
N ASN A 73 -18.68 -8.42 6.39
CA ASN A 73 -20.15 -8.27 6.39
C ASN A 73 -20.81 -8.35 7.78
N ARG A 74 -20.06 -8.22 8.88
CA ARG A 74 -20.66 -8.12 10.23
C ARG A 74 -20.70 -6.67 10.71
N GLN A 75 -21.55 -5.92 10.03
CA GLN A 75 -22.02 -4.59 10.38
C GLN A 75 -22.76 -4.63 11.73
N PRO A 76 -22.35 -3.86 12.76
CA PRO A 76 -23.28 -3.41 13.78
C PRO A 76 -24.01 -2.18 13.23
N GLN A 77 -25.31 -2.33 13.00
CA GLN A 77 -26.24 -1.22 12.80
C GLN A 77 -26.12 -0.23 13.98
N VAL A 78 -25.54 0.94 13.74
CA VAL A 78 -25.67 2.10 14.63
C VAL A 78 -26.41 3.18 13.87
N THR A 79 -27.68 3.34 14.22
CA THR A 79 -28.54 4.45 13.83
C THR A 79 -28.01 5.74 14.46
N ASN A 80 -27.39 6.61 13.67
CA ASN A 80 -27.34 8.04 14.01
C ASN A 80 -27.47 8.89 12.73
N ARG A 81 -28.61 9.58 12.65
CA ARG A 81 -28.96 10.51 11.57
C ARG A 81 -28.20 11.81 11.79
N GLY A 82 -27.34 12.19 10.85
CA GLY A 82 -26.71 13.51 10.74
C GLY A 82 -26.64 13.97 9.27
N PRO A 83 -26.65 15.29 8.99
CA PRO A 83 -27.05 15.82 7.68
C PRO A 83 -26.03 15.50 6.57
N ARG A 84 -26.52 14.92 5.46
CA ARG A 84 -25.76 14.65 4.25
C ARG A 84 -25.50 15.95 3.48
N ILE A 85 -24.27 16.44 3.49
CA ILE A 85 -23.82 17.45 2.52
C ILE A 85 -23.28 16.71 1.30
N SER A 86 -24.05 16.77 0.22
CA SER A 86 -23.75 16.24 -1.11
C SER A 86 -22.86 17.22 -1.86
N TYR A 87 -21.62 16.84 -2.20
CA TYR A 87 -20.86 17.49 -3.27
C TYR A 87 -20.81 16.57 -4.47
N SER A 88 -21.80 16.73 -5.34
CA SER A 88 -21.83 16.17 -6.69
C SER A 88 -20.90 16.99 -7.60
N PHE A 89 -19.62 16.62 -7.65
CA PHE A 89 -18.75 17.06 -8.74
C PHE A 89 -18.96 16.13 -9.93
N LEU A 90 -19.85 16.56 -10.83
CA LEU A 90 -20.00 15.99 -12.17
C LEU A 90 -18.75 16.33 -12.99
N PHE A 91 -17.88 15.35 -13.23
CA PHE A 91 -16.81 15.47 -14.21
C PHE A 91 -17.31 14.86 -15.53
N THR A 92 -17.76 15.70 -16.46
CA THR A 92 -17.95 15.31 -17.86
C THR A 92 -16.59 15.22 -18.55
N PRO A 93 -16.25 14.14 -19.26
CA PRO A 93 -15.05 14.12 -20.09
C PRO A 93 -15.28 14.93 -21.37
N VAL A 94 -14.41 15.91 -21.63
CA VAL A 94 -14.25 16.53 -22.94
C VAL A 94 -13.20 15.72 -23.68
N SER A 95 -13.59 15.07 -24.77
CA SER A 95 -12.69 14.41 -25.71
C SER A 95 -11.99 15.45 -26.59
N PHE A 96 -10.69 15.27 -26.80
CA PHE A 96 -9.96 15.73 -27.98
C PHE A 96 -9.34 14.51 -28.66
#